data_AF-A0A2U8I8M7-F1
#
_entry.id   AF-A0A2U8I8M7-F1
#
_cell.length_a   1.000
_cell.length_b   1.000
_cell.length_c   1.000
_cell.angle_alpha   90.00
_cell.angle_beta   90.00
_cell.angle_gamma   90.00
#
_symmetry.space_group_name_H-M   'P 1'
#
loop_
_entity.id
_entity.type
_entity.pdbx_description
1 polymer ?
#
loop_
_entity_poly.entity_id
_entity_poly.type
_entity_poly.pdbx_seq_one_letter_code
_entity_poly.pdbx_strand_id
1 'polypeptide(L)'
;MNFDSHKKTEGLGSISKAYHKHKMGLMLHASLMVTQEGLPLGLSSLKCWSRVSREETPQEKQRRLYQSTMKEKESIKWIETLYETAALIPKDTCLITLGDREADIFELFRVASSLKTFFIIRNRKDRKFIDEKGKKTTVQTALSKTPILKTIALTLPKNQQRVARTAYVDIRSISGWLP
;
A
#
# COMPACT_ATOMS: atom_id res chain seq x y z
N MET A 1 -4.15 -16.40 -1.57
CA MET A 1 -4.30 -17.72 -2.22
C MET A 1 -5.62 -18.34 -1.76
N ASN A 2 -6.43 -18.85 -2.69
CA ASN A 2 -7.77 -19.39 -2.41
C ASN A 2 -7.73 -20.93 -2.42
N PHE A 3 -8.19 -21.55 -1.34
CA PHE A 3 -8.22 -23.01 -1.17
C PHE A 3 -9.63 -23.51 -0.77
N ASP A 4 -10.69 -22.74 -1.03
CA ASP A 4 -12.07 -23.04 -0.61
C ASP A 4 -12.59 -24.43 -1.08
N SER A 5 -12.10 -24.91 -2.23
CA SER A 5 -12.43 -26.23 -2.77
C SER A 5 -11.65 -27.39 -2.13
N HIS A 6 -10.58 -27.11 -1.39
CA HIS A 6 -9.68 -28.10 -0.79
C HIS A 6 -10.12 -28.43 0.64
N LYS A 7 -11.23 -29.17 0.76
CA LYS A 7 -11.89 -29.45 2.05
C LYS A 7 -11.03 -30.18 3.10
N LYS A 8 -9.95 -30.85 2.68
CA LYS A 8 -9.01 -31.57 3.56
C LYS A 8 -7.83 -30.71 4.02
N THR A 9 -7.74 -29.45 3.59
CA THR A 9 -6.64 -28.56 3.94
C THR A 9 -6.95 -27.81 5.24
N GLU A 10 -6.13 -28.08 6.26
CA GLU A 10 -6.24 -27.45 7.58
C GLU A 10 -5.42 -26.17 7.67
N GLY A 11 -5.59 -25.41 8.76
CA GLY A 11 -4.84 -24.17 9.03
C GLY A 11 -5.21 -22.97 8.15
N LEU A 12 -6.28 -23.08 7.34
CA LEU A 12 -6.76 -22.00 6.48
C LEU A 12 -7.50 -20.90 7.27
N GLY A 13 -7.40 -19.66 6.79
CA GLY A 13 -8.10 -18.52 7.35
C GLY A 13 -8.98 -17.81 6.33
N SER A 14 -9.83 -16.89 6.79
CA SER A 14 -10.69 -16.14 5.88
C SER A 14 -9.88 -15.17 5.00
N ILE A 15 -10.04 -15.26 3.68
CA ILE A 15 -9.37 -14.36 2.72
C ILE A 15 -10.32 -13.31 2.13
N SER A 16 -11.63 -13.42 2.39
CA SER A 16 -12.67 -12.52 1.85
C SER A 16 -13.31 -11.65 2.92
N LYS A 17 -13.70 -10.43 2.55
CA LYS A 17 -14.71 -9.64 3.29
C LYS A 17 -16.10 -10.15 2.92
N ALA A 18 -16.52 -11.30 3.44
CA ALA A 18 -17.82 -11.85 3.11
C ALA A 18 -18.85 -11.56 4.22
N TYR A 19 -20.05 -11.18 3.81
CA TYR A 19 -21.22 -11.02 4.69
C TYR A 19 -22.03 -12.33 4.83
N HIS A 20 -21.78 -13.36 4.00
CA HIS A 20 -22.56 -14.60 3.99
C HIS A 20 -21.71 -15.89 3.99
N LYS A 21 -20.65 -16.01 3.20
CA LYS A 21 -19.74 -17.18 3.22
C LYS A 21 -18.29 -16.76 3.07
N HIS A 22 -17.48 -17.05 4.09
CA HIS A 22 -16.06 -16.81 4.06
C HIS A 22 -15.38 -17.77 3.07
N LYS A 23 -14.63 -17.22 2.12
CA LYS A 23 -13.67 -18.02 1.35
C LYS A 23 -12.46 -18.33 2.23
N MET A 24 -12.03 -19.59 2.22
CA MET A 24 -10.91 -20.05 3.03
C MET A 24 -9.61 -20.10 2.21
N GLY A 25 -8.51 -19.66 2.81
CA GLY A 25 -7.22 -19.64 2.14
C GLY A 25 -6.10 -19.05 2.99
N LEU A 26 -5.05 -18.62 2.29
CA LEU A 26 -3.87 -17.99 2.88
C LEU A 26 -3.70 -16.58 2.34
N MET A 27 -3.31 -15.66 3.20
CA MET A 27 -2.84 -14.33 2.82
C MET A 27 -1.38 -14.44 2.38
N LEU A 28 -1.03 -13.69 1.33
CA LEU A 28 0.32 -13.61 0.81
C LEU A 28 0.68 -12.14 0.63
N HIS A 29 1.85 -11.74 1.13
CA HIS A 29 2.46 -10.45 0.86
C HIS A 29 3.86 -10.70 0.33
N ALA A 30 4.15 -10.17 -0.86
CA ALA A 30 5.43 -10.38 -1.54
C ALA A 30 6.00 -9.03 -1.96
N SER A 31 7.31 -8.90 -1.91
CA SER A 31 8.04 -7.75 -2.46
C SER A 31 8.92 -8.24 -3.61
N LEU A 32 8.64 -7.71 -4.80
CA LEU A 32 9.44 -7.96 -6.00
C LEU A 32 10.42 -6.81 -6.19
N MET A 33 11.70 -7.13 -6.33
CA MET A 33 12.74 -6.18 -6.69
C MET A 33 12.87 -6.09 -8.21
N VAL A 34 12.97 -4.86 -8.69
CA VAL A 34 13.19 -4.53 -10.10
C VAL A 34 14.24 -3.42 -10.19
N THR A 35 15.05 -3.43 -11.25
CA THR A 35 15.90 -2.27 -11.57
C THR A 35 15.07 -1.12 -12.12
N GLN A 36 15.69 0.05 -12.26
CA GLN A 36 15.05 1.22 -12.86
C GLN A 36 14.58 0.95 -14.31
N GLU A 37 15.32 0.13 -15.05
CA GLU A 37 15.02 -0.29 -16.42
C GLU A 37 13.95 -1.38 -16.49
N GLY A 38 13.49 -1.88 -15.33
CA GLY A 38 12.45 -2.90 -15.23
C GLY A 38 12.94 -4.35 -15.24
N LEU A 39 14.25 -4.59 -15.08
CA LEU A 39 14.77 -5.96 -14.96
C LEU A 39 14.36 -6.54 -13.60
N PRO A 40 13.61 -7.67 -13.55
CA PRO A 40 13.26 -8.31 -12.30
C PRO A 40 14.48 -8.99 -11.66
N LEU A 41 14.76 -8.65 -10.40
CA LEU A 41 15.88 -9.19 -9.62
C LEU A 41 15.45 -10.34 -8.69
N GLY A 42 14.14 -10.53 -8.49
CA GLY A 42 13.57 -11.57 -7.64
C GLY A 42 12.84 -11.03 -6.42
N LEU A 43 12.44 -11.91 -5.50
CA LEU A 43 11.67 -11.53 -4.31
C LEU A 43 12.61 -11.17 -3.15
N SER A 44 12.41 -10.01 -2.53
CA SER A 44 13.15 -9.60 -1.32
C SER A 44 12.45 -10.03 -0.03
N SER A 45 11.15 -10.26 -0.08
CA SER A 45 10.34 -10.68 1.06
C SER A 45 9.12 -11.45 0.58
N LEU A 46 8.75 -12.49 1.33
CA LEU A 46 7.55 -13.28 1.10
C LEU A 46 6.98 -13.71 2.45
N LYS A 47 5.79 -13.19 2.79
CA LYS A 47 5.07 -13.54 4.02
C LYS A 47 3.77 -14.25 3.66
N CYS A 48 3.58 -15.43 4.23
CA CYS A 48 2.37 -16.23 4.08
C CYS A 48 1.77 -16.51 5.46
N TRP A 49 0.48 -16.23 5.63
CA TRP A 49 -0.20 -16.47 6.90
C TRP A 49 -1.69 -16.77 6.68
N SER A 50 -2.33 -17.42 7.63
CA SER A 50 -3.78 -17.51 7.70
C SER A 50 -4.33 -16.52 8.73
N ARG A 51 -5.54 -15.99 8.46
CA ARG A 51 -6.25 -15.20 9.47
C ARG A 51 -6.87 -16.13 10.50
N VAL A 52 -6.65 -15.83 11.78
CA VAL A 52 -7.36 -16.49 12.88
C VAL A 52 -8.86 -16.18 12.76
N SER A 53 -9.69 -17.23 12.81
CA SER A 53 -11.14 -17.07 12.88
C SER A 53 -11.51 -16.39 14.19
N ARG A 54 -12.39 -15.39 14.13
CA ARG A 54 -12.89 -14.67 15.30
C ARG A 54 -14.39 -14.49 15.15
N GLU A 55 -15.12 -14.96 16.14
CA GLU A 55 -16.54 -14.66 16.29
C GLU A 55 -16.65 -13.36 17.08
N GLU A 56 -16.81 -12.25 16.36
CA GLU A 56 -16.90 -10.92 16.93
C GLU A 56 -17.95 -10.10 16.18
N THR A 57 -18.76 -9.37 16.93
CA THR A 57 -19.71 -8.38 16.37
C THR A 57 -18.94 -7.23 15.70
N PRO A 58 -19.58 -6.45 14.81
CA PRO A 58 -18.96 -5.29 14.19
C PRO A 58 -18.36 -4.29 15.21
N GLN A 59 -19.05 -4.07 16.34
CA GLN A 59 -18.63 -3.17 17.41
C GLN A 59 -17.39 -3.70 18.15
N GLU A 60 -17.36 -4.98 18.48
CA GLU A 60 -16.20 -5.63 19.11
C GLU A 60 -14.99 -5.60 18.19
N LYS A 61 -15.19 -5.90 16.90
CA LYS A 61 -14.15 -5.81 15.88
C LYS A 61 -13.57 -4.40 15.78
N GLN A 62 -14.42 -3.37 15.76
CA GLN A 62 -13.96 -1.99 15.71
C GLN A 62 -13.16 -1.61 16.96
N ARG A 63 -13.66 -1.95 18.15
CA ARG A 63 -12.99 -1.72 19.43
C ARG A 63 -11.62 -2.40 19.46
N ARG A 64 -11.56 -3.66 19.04
CA ARG A 64 -10.30 -4.42 18.94
C ARG A 64 -9.32 -3.76 17.98
N LEU A 65 -9.73 -3.44 16.75
CA LEU A 65 -8.84 -2.81 15.76
C LEU A 65 -8.31 -1.44 16.24
N TYR A 66 -9.10 -0.71 17.02
CA TYR A 66 -8.68 0.54 17.65
C TYR A 66 -7.65 0.32 18.76
N GLN A 67 -7.85 -0.70 19.60
CA GLN A 67 -6.97 -1.07 20.70
C GLN A 67 -5.70 -1.82 20.26
N SER A 68 -5.73 -2.47 19.09
CA SER A 68 -4.58 -3.20 18.56
C SER A 68 -3.41 -2.27 18.29
N THR A 69 -2.26 -2.66 18.82
CA THR A 69 -0.97 -2.08 18.52
C THR A 69 -0.64 -2.25 17.02
N MET A 70 0.33 -1.48 16.52
CA MET A 70 0.73 -1.61 15.12
C MET A 70 1.23 -3.01 14.78
N LYS A 71 1.95 -3.67 15.71
CA LYS A 71 2.49 -5.02 15.52
C LYS A 71 1.41 -6.10 15.33
N GLU A 72 0.23 -5.89 15.89
CA GLU A 72 -0.88 -6.86 15.80
C GLU A 72 -1.74 -6.66 14.54
N LYS A 73 -1.57 -5.53 13.85
CA LYS A 73 -2.34 -5.19 12.64
C LYS A 73 -1.69 -5.83 11.42
N GLU A 74 -2.51 -6.37 10.51
CA GLU A 74 -2.01 -6.92 9.23
C GLU A 74 -1.22 -5.91 8.39
N SER A 75 -1.42 -4.61 8.61
CA SER A 75 -0.65 -3.55 7.96
C SER A 75 0.84 -3.56 8.31
N ILE A 76 1.24 -4.23 9.41
CA ILE A 76 2.65 -4.38 9.79
C ILE A 76 3.50 -5.03 8.71
N LYS A 77 2.88 -5.86 7.85
CA LYS A 77 3.53 -6.53 6.72
C LYS A 77 4.33 -5.57 5.84
N TRP A 78 3.86 -4.33 5.66
CA TRP A 78 4.55 -3.31 4.86
C TRP A 78 5.85 -2.83 5.52
N ILE A 79 5.81 -2.64 6.83
CA ILE A 79 6.96 -2.18 7.62
C ILE A 79 8.02 -3.29 7.71
N GLU A 80 7.60 -4.51 8.03
CA GLU A 80 8.51 -5.66 8.09
C GLU A 80 9.16 -5.94 6.74
N THR A 81 8.38 -5.89 5.65
CA THR A 81 8.89 -6.06 4.28
C THR A 81 9.96 -5.01 3.95
N LEU A 82 9.77 -3.75 4.38
CA LEU A 82 10.74 -2.70 4.16
C LEU A 82 12.04 -2.95 4.94
N TYR A 83 11.95 -3.38 6.21
CA TYR A 83 13.13 -3.76 6.99
C TYR A 83 13.88 -4.95 6.36
N GLU A 84 13.15 -6.00 5.97
CA GLU A 84 13.72 -7.19 5.33
C GLU A 84 14.41 -6.82 4.01
N THR A 85 13.76 -6.01 3.18
CA THR A 85 14.34 -5.56 1.90
C THR A 85 15.57 -4.67 2.14
N ALA A 86 15.48 -3.68 3.02
CA ALA A 86 16.59 -2.77 3.28
C ALA A 86 17.82 -3.48 3.87
N ALA A 87 17.64 -4.58 4.61
CA ALA A 87 18.74 -5.39 5.13
C ALA A 87 19.49 -6.18 4.05
N LEU A 88 18.83 -6.49 2.92
CA LEU A 88 19.42 -7.23 1.80
C LEU A 88 20.16 -6.32 0.80
N ILE A 89 19.86 -5.02 0.82
CA ILE A 89 20.33 -4.08 -0.18
C ILE A 89 21.59 -3.34 0.32
N PRO A 90 22.66 -3.23 -0.49
CA PRO A 90 23.83 -2.44 -0.16
C PRO A 90 23.47 -0.99 0.20
N LYS A 91 24.16 -0.41 1.19
CA LYS A 91 23.84 0.92 1.73
C LYS A 91 24.00 2.07 0.74
N ASP A 92 24.77 1.86 -0.32
CA ASP A 92 25.00 2.78 -1.43
C ASP A 92 23.96 2.65 -2.55
N THR A 93 23.05 1.67 -2.46
CA THR A 93 21.98 1.48 -3.44
C THR A 93 20.76 2.31 -3.08
N CYS A 94 20.22 3.04 -4.05
CA CYS A 94 18.97 3.78 -3.90
C CYS A 94 17.77 2.83 -3.90
N LEU A 95 17.19 2.57 -2.73
CA LEU A 95 15.98 1.77 -2.59
C LEU A 95 14.72 2.65 -2.66
N ILE A 96 13.84 2.37 -3.62
CA ILE A 96 12.54 3.03 -3.77
C ILE A 96 11.43 1.99 -3.59
N THR A 97 10.63 2.12 -2.53
CA THR A 97 9.47 1.25 -2.31
C THR A 97 8.25 1.75 -3.09
N LEU A 98 7.69 0.92 -3.96
CA LEU A 98 6.43 1.20 -4.66
C LEU A 98 5.26 0.53 -3.91
N GLY A 99 4.24 1.30 -3.57
CA GLY A 99 3.09 0.81 -2.81
C GLY A 99 1.76 1.35 -3.33
N ASP A 100 0.71 0.53 -3.26
CA ASP A 100 -0.64 0.94 -3.61
C ASP A 100 -1.32 1.71 -2.46
N ARG A 101 -2.65 1.87 -2.53
CA ARG A 101 -3.44 2.58 -1.50
C ARG A 101 -3.44 1.89 -0.14
N GLU A 102 -3.12 0.60 -0.05
CA GLU A 102 -3.02 -0.11 1.21
C GLU A 102 -1.73 0.26 1.96
N ALA A 103 -0.67 0.60 1.23
CA ALA A 103 0.62 1.05 1.78
C ALA A 103 0.60 2.50 2.29
N ASP A 104 -0.50 3.23 2.11
CA ASP A 104 -0.68 4.60 2.61
C ASP A 104 -0.84 4.64 4.14
N ILE A 105 0.25 4.35 4.85
CA ILE A 105 0.37 4.19 6.30
C ILE A 105 1.51 5.12 6.77
N PHE A 106 1.23 6.00 7.74
CA PHE A 106 2.20 7.04 8.12
C PHE A 106 3.46 6.46 8.75
N GLU A 107 3.32 5.36 9.50
CA GLU A 107 4.42 4.64 10.13
C GLU A 107 5.38 4.05 9.10
N LEU A 108 4.90 3.66 7.92
CA LEU A 108 5.77 3.21 6.82
C LEU A 108 6.66 4.36 6.33
N PHE A 109 6.12 5.58 6.21
CA PHE A 109 6.89 6.75 5.77
C PHE A 109 7.98 7.10 6.79
N ARG A 110 7.65 7.02 8.09
CA ARG A 110 8.61 7.23 9.18
C ARG A 110 9.74 6.20 9.15
N VAL A 111 9.41 4.92 8.93
CA VAL A 111 10.42 3.86 8.83
C VAL A 111 11.30 4.09 7.61
N ALA A 112 10.74 4.38 6.44
CA ALA A 112 11.51 4.70 5.25
C ALA A 112 12.46 5.88 5.46
N SER A 113 11.99 6.95 6.12
CA SER A 113 12.83 8.10 6.48
C SER A 113 13.97 7.69 7.42
N SER A 114 13.70 6.88 8.45
CA SER A 114 14.73 6.40 9.39
C SER A 114 15.78 5.50 8.74
N LEU A 115 15.38 4.71 7.76
CA LEU A 115 16.26 3.84 6.97
C LEU A 115 16.95 4.58 5.83
N LYS A 116 16.66 5.87 5.62
CA LYS A 116 17.15 6.69 4.51
C LYS A 116 16.82 6.11 3.13
N THR A 117 15.64 5.50 3.01
CA THR A 117 15.10 4.94 1.75
C THR A 117 13.97 5.82 1.21
N PHE A 118 13.65 5.68 -0.06
CA PHE A 118 12.58 6.44 -0.73
C PHE A 118 11.34 5.58 -0.96
N PHE A 119 10.22 6.23 -1.28
CA PHE A 119 8.98 5.54 -1.61
C PHE A 119 8.12 6.33 -2.61
N ILE A 120 7.30 5.61 -3.37
CA ILE A 120 6.21 6.14 -4.18
C ILE A 120 4.95 5.36 -3.79
N ILE A 121 4.07 6.01 -3.05
CA ILE A 121 2.89 5.38 -2.48
C ILE A 121 1.63 6.08 -2.98
N ARG A 122 0.68 5.30 -3.49
CA ARG A 122 -0.59 5.86 -3.97
C ARG A 122 -1.42 6.33 -2.79
N ASN A 123 -1.60 7.64 -2.68
CA ASN A 123 -2.39 8.23 -1.60
C ASN A 123 -3.84 7.68 -1.56
N ARG A 124 -4.32 7.34 -0.35
CA ARG A 124 -5.66 6.83 -0.07
C ARG A 124 -6.55 7.86 0.62
N LYS A 125 -5.97 8.72 1.48
CA LYS A 125 -6.72 9.70 2.29
C LYS A 125 -6.24 11.12 2.01
N ASP A 126 -7.12 12.11 2.10
CA ASP A 126 -6.65 13.49 2.08
C ASP A 126 -5.95 13.81 3.41
N ARG A 127 -4.62 13.86 3.36
CA ARG A 127 -3.76 14.02 4.53
C ARG A 127 -3.59 15.50 4.86
N LYS A 128 -3.37 15.80 6.14
CA LYS A 128 -2.85 17.10 6.54
C LYS A 128 -1.50 17.33 5.87
N PHE A 129 -1.23 18.58 5.51
CA PHE A 129 -0.04 18.98 4.79
C PHE A 129 0.41 20.34 5.30
N ILE A 130 1.72 20.52 5.43
CA ILE A 130 2.35 21.80 5.75
C ILE A 130 3.26 22.14 4.58
N ASP A 131 2.99 23.24 3.89
CA ASP A 131 3.87 23.69 2.80
C ASP A 131 5.20 24.24 3.33
N GLU A 132 6.16 24.48 2.44
CA GLU A 132 7.49 25.01 2.77
C GLU A 132 7.44 26.37 3.50
N LYS A 133 6.34 27.12 3.41
CA LYS A 133 6.12 28.40 4.09
C LYS A 133 5.44 28.23 5.46
N GLY A 134 5.23 26.99 5.91
CA GLY A 134 4.60 26.67 7.18
C GLY A 134 3.06 26.72 7.17
N LYS A 135 2.43 26.88 6.00
CA LYS A 135 0.97 26.95 5.89
C LYS A 135 0.36 25.57 6.02
N LYS A 136 -0.54 25.42 6.99
CA LYS A 136 -1.30 24.18 7.23
C LYS A 136 -2.49 24.09 6.29
N THR A 137 -2.64 22.97 5.59
CA THR A 137 -3.75 22.65 4.69
C THR A 137 -3.88 21.14 4.52
N THR A 138 -4.51 20.67 3.44
CA THR A 138 -4.52 19.26 3.03
C THR A 138 -3.78 19.06 1.72
N VAL A 139 -3.30 17.84 1.47
CA VAL A 139 -2.59 17.49 0.23
C VAL A 139 -3.42 17.85 -1.00
N GLN A 140 -4.72 17.51 -1.02
CA GLN A 140 -5.57 17.79 -2.16
C GLN A 140 -5.80 19.30 -2.37
N THR A 141 -5.94 20.06 -1.29
CA THR A 141 -6.14 21.52 -1.35
C THR A 141 -4.87 22.25 -1.79
N ALA A 142 -3.70 21.76 -1.39
CA ALA A 142 -2.42 22.31 -1.85
C ALA A 142 -2.19 22.01 -3.33
N LEU A 143 -2.39 20.74 -3.76
CA LEU A 143 -2.22 20.32 -5.16
C LEU A 143 -3.17 21.05 -6.13
N SER A 144 -4.41 21.34 -5.74
CA SER A 144 -5.36 22.02 -6.63
C SER A 144 -4.96 23.46 -6.96
N LYS A 145 -4.09 24.06 -6.15
CA LYS A 145 -3.61 25.45 -6.30
C LYS A 145 -2.30 25.57 -7.07
N THR A 146 -1.60 24.48 -7.34
CA THR A 146 -0.35 24.52 -8.11
C THR A 146 -0.61 24.56 -9.60
N PRO A 147 0.26 25.20 -10.41
CA PRO A 147 0.13 25.16 -11.85
C PRO A 147 0.18 23.74 -12.39
N ILE A 148 -0.44 23.52 -13.56
CA ILE A 148 -0.27 22.28 -14.33
C ILE A 148 1.15 22.29 -14.88
N LEU A 149 1.93 21.25 -14.55
CA LEU A 149 3.30 21.09 -15.04
C LEU A 149 3.33 20.43 -16.41
N LYS A 150 2.43 19.47 -16.64
CA LYS A 150 2.33 18.70 -17.87
C LYS A 150 0.96 18.06 -17.97
N THR A 151 0.45 17.90 -19.19
CA THR A 151 -0.71 17.04 -19.47
C THR A 151 -0.23 15.82 -20.24
N ILE A 152 -0.58 14.62 -19.78
CA ILE A 152 -0.24 13.35 -20.45
C ILE A 152 -1.50 12.75 -21.05
N ALA A 153 -1.41 12.33 -22.31
CA ALA A 153 -2.42 11.51 -22.95
C ALA A 153 -2.16 10.02 -22.66
N LEU A 154 -3.14 9.35 -22.07
CA LEU A 154 -3.12 7.92 -21.79
C LEU A 154 -4.10 7.20 -22.72
N THR A 155 -3.59 6.28 -23.52
CA THR A 155 -4.42 5.38 -24.33
C THR A 155 -5.00 4.30 -23.43
N LEU A 156 -6.32 4.32 -23.26
CA LEU A 156 -7.03 3.36 -22.44
C LEU A 156 -7.68 2.31 -23.34
N PRO A 157 -7.30 1.02 -23.23
CA PRO A 157 -7.88 -0.03 -24.05
C PRO A 157 -9.35 -0.29 -23.67
N LYS A 158 -10.08 -0.91 -24.60
CA LYS A 158 -11.42 -1.46 -24.36
C LYS A 158 -11.35 -2.54 -23.28
N ASN A 159 -12.35 -2.59 -22.41
CA ASN A 159 -12.62 -3.76 -21.57
C ASN A 159 -14.13 -4.07 -21.58
N GLN A 160 -14.59 -5.04 -20.79
CA GLN A 160 -16.00 -5.46 -20.75
C GLN A 160 -16.97 -4.31 -20.41
N GLN A 161 -16.52 -3.25 -19.73
CA GLN A 161 -17.36 -2.17 -19.22
C GLN A 161 -17.11 -0.82 -19.91
N ARG A 162 -16.09 -0.70 -20.78
CA ARG A 162 -15.66 0.60 -21.32
C ARG A 162 -15.08 0.46 -22.73
N VAL A 163 -15.49 1.37 -23.62
CA VAL A 163 -14.90 1.54 -24.96
C VAL A 163 -13.46 2.09 -24.87
N ALA A 164 -12.64 1.83 -25.89
CA ALA A 164 -11.31 2.41 -25.98
C ALA A 164 -11.40 3.94 -26.09
N ARG A 165 -10.53 4.65 -25.37
CA ARG A 165 -10.50 6.13 -25.40
C ARG A 165 -9.15 6.67 -24.98
N THR A 166 -8.87 7.91 -25.35
CA THR A 166 -7.75 8.68 -24.78
C THR A 166 -8.23 9.43 -23.54
N ALA A 167 -7.47 9.34 -22.44
CA ALA A 167 -7.68 10.14 -21.25
C ALA A 167 -6.51 11.11 -21.06
N TYR A 168 -6.82 12.39 -20.85
CA TYR A 168 -5.83 13.41 -20.54
C TYR A 168 -5.70 13.56 -19.03
N VAL A 169 -4.47 13.52 -18.53
CA VAL A 169 -4.14 13.59 -17.11
C VAL A 169 -3.19 14.74 -16.87
N ASP A 170 -3.63 15.72 -16.09
CA ASP A 170 -2.78 16.83 -15.64
C ASP A 170 -1.88 16.39 -14.48
N ILE A 171 -0.61 16.70 -14.60
CA ILE A 171 0.42 16.50 -13.58
C ILE A 171 0.62 17.81 -12.83
N ARG A 172 0.55 17.71 -11.51
CA ARG A 172 0.81 18.76 -10.54
C ARG A 172 1.69 18.19 -9.44
N SER A 173 2.53 19.01 -8.82
CA SER A 173 3.37 18.60 -7.69
C SER A 173 3.42 19.66 -6.61
N ILE A 174 3.65 19.22 -5.38
CA ILE A 174 3.89 20.05 -4.19
C ILE A 174 5.00 19.40 -3.36
N SER A 175 5.72 20.23 -2.59
CA SER A 175 6.74 19.81 -1.63
C SER A 175 6.41 20.38 -0.25
N GLY A 176 6.62 19.59 0.80
CA GLY A 176 6.31 19.97 2.18
C GLY A 176 6.26 18.76 3.11
N TRP A 177 5.62 18.92 4.26
CA TRP A 177 5.61 17.94 5.34
C TRP A 177 4.22 17.33 5.57
N LEU A 178 4.21 16.04 5.90
CA LEU A 178 3.06 15.34 6.43
C LEU A 178 3.20 15.28 7.96
N PRO A 179 2.44 16.09 8.72
CA PRO A 179 2.49 16.11 10.18
C PRO A 179 1.77 14.92 10.82
#